data_AF-A0AAN1SF30-F1
#
_entry.id   AF-A0AAN1SF30-F1
#
_cell.length_a   1.000
_cell.length_b   1.000
_cell.length_c   1.000
_cell.angle_alpha   90.00
_cell.angle_beta   90.00
_cell.angle_gamma   90.00
#
_symmetry.space_group_name_H-M   'P 1'
#
loop_
_entity.id
_entity.type
_entity.pdbx_description
1 polymer ?
#
loop_
_entity_poly.entity_id
_entity_poly.type
_entity_poly.pdbx_seq_one_letter_code
_entity_poly.pdbx_strand_id
1 'polypeptide(L)'
;MKEKTHKKIFLTSYFAGTLKQFQLFIKDNVITDKEIAYIHVEEYTDYIDEGKEALKERNFLLDPISNSETIIINDTVYEILK
;
A
#
# COMPACT_ATOMS: atom_id res chain seq x y z
N MET A 1 -30.16 7.06 1.95
CA MET A 1 -29.47 5.92 1.31
C MET A 1 -27.98 6.10 1.58
N LYS A 2 -27.26 5.12 2.15
CA LYS A 2 -25.81 5.24 2.29
C LYS A 2 -25.18 5.05 0.91
N GLU A 3 -24.36 6.01 0.50
CA GLU A 3 -23.60 5.93 -0.74
C GLU A 3 -22.68 4.70 -0.69
N LYS A 4 -22.64 3.91 -1.76
CA LYS A 4 -21.86 2.68 -1.80
C LYS A 4 -20.41 3.04 -2.13
N THR A 5 -19.56 3.10 -1.12
CA THR A 5 -18.13 3.36 -1.30
C THR A 5 -17.49 2.19 -2.06
N HIS A 6 -16.90 2.47 -3.23
CA HIS A 6 -16.19 1.45 -4.01
C HIS A 6 -14.79 1.24 -3.45
N LYS A 7 -14.48 0.02 -3.00
CA LYS A 7 -13.13 -0.35 -2.56
C LYS A 7 -12.14 -0.27 -3.73
N LYS A 8 -11.01 0.38 -3.50
CA LYS A 8 -9.91 0.53 -4.47
C LYS A 8 -8.84 -0.50 -4.14
N ILE A 9 -8.72 -1.55 -4.94
CA ILE A 9 -7.80 -2.67 -4.69
C ILE A 9 -6.91 -2.87 -5.91
N PHE A 10 -5.59 -2.89 -5.69
CA PHE A 10 -4.59 -3.24 -6.69
C PHE A 10 -3.92 -4.55 -6.28
N LEU A 11 -4.08 -5.59 -7.10
CA LEU A 11 -3.49 -6.91 -6.87
C LEU A 11 -2.40 -7.16 -7.92
N THR A 12 -1.24 -7.63 -7.47
CA THR A 12 -0.12 -7.97 -8.34
C THR A 12 0.69 -9.12 -7.76
N SER A 13 1.28 -9.93 -8.64
CA SER A 13 2.18 -11.01 -8.24
C SER A 13 3.58 -10.51 -7.90
N TYR A 14 4.00 -9.37 -8.47
CA TYR A 14 5.31 -8.77 -8.25
C TYR A 14 5.22 -7.25 -8.44
N PHE A 15 5.35 -6.51 -7.34
CA PHE A 15 5.06 -5.09 -7.30
C PHE A 15 6.04 -4.25 -8.14
N ALA A 16 7.35 -4.46 -7.97
CA ALA A 16 8.36 -3.70 -8.70
C ALA A 16 8.26 -3.89 -10.23
N GLY A 17 7.83 -5.07 -10.69
CA GLY A 17 7.56 -5.33 -12.12
C GLY A 17 6.27 -4.72 -12.66
N THR A 18 5.41 -4.15 -11.81
CA THR A 18 4.06 -3.65 -12.18
C THR A 18 3.83 -2.17 -11.82
N LEU A 19 4.92 -1.40 -11.63
CA LEU A 19 4.87 0.00 -11.21
C LEU A 19 4.09 0.91 -12.16
N LYS A 20 4.13 0.63 -13.47
CA LYS A 20 3.38 1.41 -14.45
C LYS A 20 1.88 1.24 -14.26
N GLN A 21 1.43 0.01 -14.01
CA GLN A 21 0.03 -0.32 -13.73
C GLN A 21 -0.40 0.30 -12.41
N PHE A 22 0.47 0.25 -11.39
CA PHE A 22 0.21 0.92 -10.11
C PHE A 22 0.07 2.44 -10.28
N GLN A 23 0.94 3.10 -11.05
CA GLN A 23 0.85 4.53 -11.35
C GLN A 23 -0.44 4.93 -12.07
N LEU A 24 -0.93 4.08 -12.98
CA LEU A 24 -2.23 4.29 -13.61
C LEU A 24 -3.36 4.11 -12.59
N PHE A 25 -3.30 3.05 -11.78
CA PHE A 25 -4.29 2.79 -10.75
C PHE A 25 -4.44 3.97 -9.76
N ILE A 26 -3.34 4.51 -9.22
CA ILE A 26 -3.39 5.65 -8.30
C ILE A 26 -3.95 6.90 -8.97
N LYS A 27 -3.62 7.13 -10.25
CA LYS A 27 -4.08 8.29 -11.03
C LYS A 27 -5.58 8.19 -11.30
N ASP A 28 -6.04 7.05 -11.81
CA ASP A 28 -7.45 6.83 -12.18
C ASP A 28 -8.37 6.86 -10.95
N ASN A 29 -7.82 6.53 -9.78
CA ASN A 29 -8.52 6.59 -8.50
C ASN A 29 -8.30 7.89 -7.73
N VAL A 30 -7.59 8.87 -8.30
CA VAL A 30 -7.31 10.18 -7.69
C VAL A 30 -6.73 10.04 -6.28
N ILE A 31 -5.79 9.10 -6.11
CA ILE A 31 -5.10 8.88 -4.83
C ILE A 31 -3.94 9.87 -4.75
N THR A 32 -4.05 10.84 -3.84
CA THR A 32 -3.07 11.92 -3.68
C THR A 32 -2.13 11.69 -2.51
N ASP A 33 -2.53 10.90 -1.52
CA ASP A 33 -1.72 10.57 -0.36
C ASP A 33 -0.41 9.87 -0.77
N LYS A 34 0.66 10.23 -0.07
CA LYS A 34 2.02 9.71 -0.30
C LYS A 34 2.52 8.81 0.81
N GLU A 35 1.78 8.69 1.89
CA GLU A 35 2.09 7.78 2.98
C GLU A 35 1.55 6.39 2.68
N ILE A 36 2.42 5.39 2.77
CA ILE A 36 2.08 3.98 2.58
C ILE A 36 2.51 3.26 3.85
N ALA A 37 1.52 2.72 4.56
CA ALA A 37 1.78 1.76 5.59
C ALA A 37 2.05 0.38 4.93
N TYR A 38 3.14 -0.27 5.30
CA TYR A 38 3.53 -1.56 4.71
C TYR A 38 3.70 -2.64 5.77
N ILE A 39 3.27 -3.85 5.41
CA ILE A 39 3.34 -5.05 6.25
C ILE A 39 4.20 -6.07 5.53
N HIS A 40 5.13 -6.67 6.25
CA HIS A 40 5.86 -7.83 5.80
C HIS A 40 6.08 -8.77 6.99
N VAL A 41 6.05 -10.07 6.75
CA VAL A 41 6.15 -11.11 7.78
C VAL A 41 7.29 -12.10 7.53
N GLU A 42 7.95 -11.99 6.37
CA GLU A 42 8.98 -12.93 5.93
C GLU A 42 10.38 -12.33 6.04
N GLU A 43 11.37 -13.19 6.31
CA GLU A 43 12.79 -12.86 6.34
C GLU A 43 13.43 -12.79 4.94
N TYR A 44 12.76 -13.30 3.89
CA TYR A 44 13.26 -13.24 2.51
C TYR A 44 12.87 -11.91 1.86
N THR A 45 13.86 -11.04 1.60
CA THR A 45 13.58 -9.61 1.39
C THR A 45 13.78 -9.08 -0.03
N ASP A 46 14.39 -9.82 -0.96
CA ASP A 46 14.79 -9.23 -2.27
C ASP A 46 13.61 -8.54 -2.99
N TYR A 47 12.49 -9.25 -3.14
CA TYR A 47 11.28 -8.71 -3.78
C TYR A 47 10.59 -7.61 -2.96
N ILE A 48 10.78 -7.63 -1.64
CA ILE A 48 10.24 -6.64 -0.69
C ILE A 48 11.03 -5.34 -0.84
N ASP A 49 12.36 -5.44 -0.85
CA ASP A 49 13.27 -4.30 -0.95
C ASP A 49 13.15 -3.62 -2.30
N GLU A 50 13.07 -4.39 -3.39
CA GLU A 50 12.77 -3.86 -4.72
C GLU A 50 11.43 -3.10 -4.76
N GLY A 51 10.39 -3.64 -4.10
CA GLY A 51 9.10 -2.97 -4.01
C GLY A 51 9.16 -1.67 -3.22
N LYS A 52 9.89 -1.66 -2.09
CA LYS A 52 10.10 -0.46 -1.26
C LYS A 52 10.88 0.61 -2.00
N GLU A 53 11.99 0.26 -2.64
CA GLU A 53 12.80 1.21 -3.40
C GLU A 53 12.00 1.84 -4.55
N ALA A 54 11.22 1.02 -5.26
CA ALA A 54 10.37 1.51 -6.32
C ALA A 54 9.29 2.53 -5.86
N LEU A 55 8.78 2.39 -4.63
CA LEU A 55 7.89 3.36 -4.00
C LEU A 55 8.65 4.64 -3.59
N LYS A 56 9.82 4.51 -2.97
CA LYS A 56 10.66 5.65 -2.56
C LYS A 56 11.09 6.51 -3.75
N GLU A 57 11.50 5.89 -4.87
CA GLU A 57 11.83 6.58 -6.12
C GLU A 57 10.67 7.42 -6.68
N ARG A 58 9.43 7.13 -6.27
CA ARG A 58 8.20 7.84 -6.66
C ARG A 58 7.69 8.79 -5.58
N ASN A 59 8.56 9.15 -4.62
CA ASN A 59 8.30 10.05 -3.50
C ASN A 59 7.17 9.57 -2.57
N PHE A 60 7.02 8.26 -2.40
CA PHE A 60 6.20 7.72 -1.32
C PHE A 60 7.01 7.62 -0.02
N LEU A 61 6.34 7.92 1.09
CA LEU A 61 6.83 7.74 2.45
C LEU A 61 6.34 6.38 2.94
N LEU A 62 7.24 5.57 3.47
CA LEU A 62 6.94 4.21 3.91
C LEU A 62 6.95 4.12 5.43
N ASP A 63 5.84 3.67 6.00
CA ASP A 63 5.70 3.43 7.43
C ASP A 63 5.58 1.91 7.71
N PRO A 64 6.57 1.28 8.37
CA PRO A 64 6.47 -0.14 8.73
C PRO A 64 5.41 -0.35 9.80
N ILE A 65 4.50 -1.30 9.57
CA ILE A 65 3.61 -1.82 10.62
C ILE A 65 4.24 -3.08 11.22
N SER A 66 4.28 -3.15 12.55
CA SER A 66 4.78 -4.33 13.27
C SER A 66 3.82 -5.51 13.13
N ASN A 67 4.34 -6.72 13.02
CA ASN A 67 3.54 -7.96 12.94
C ASN A 67 2.76 -8.30 14.22
N SER A 68 3.03 -7.58 15.32
CA SER A 68 2.31 -7.67 16.58
C SER A 68 1.09 -6.76 16.65
N GLU A 69 0.91 -5.86 15.68
CA GLU A 69 -0.13 -4.84 15.71
C GLU A 69 -1.42 -5.33 15.04
N THR A 70 -2.57 -4.98 15.61
CA THR A 70 -3.87 -5.24 14.98
C THR A 70 -4.22 -4.03 14.11
N ILE A 71 -4.43 -4.28 12.82
CA ILE A 71 -4.85 -3.24 11.87
C ILE A 71 -6.35 -3.35 11.65
N ILE A 72 -7.09 -2.31 12.00
CA ILE A 72 -8.50 -2.17 11.62
C ILE A 72 -8.55 -1.32 10.35
N ILE A 73 -9.03 -1.90 9.26
CA ILE A 73 -9.24 -1.19 7.98
C ILE A 73 -10.72 -0.90 7.82
N ASN A 74 -11.09 0.38 7.90
CA ASN A 74 -12.42 0.89 7.58
C ASN A 74 -12.41 1.56 6.20
N ASP A 75 -13.57 2.03 5.72
CA ASP A 75 -13.73 2.51 4.34
C ASP A 75 -12.82 3.69 3.96
N THR A 76 -12.34 4.47 4.93
CA THR A 76 -11.53 5.69 4.70
C THR A 76 -10.30 5.82 5.58
N VAL A 77 -10.12 4.97 6.58
CA VAL A 77 -9.04 5.07 7.57
C VAL A 77 -8.59 3.69 8.01
N TYR A 78 -7.30 3.59 8.32
CA TYR A 78 -6.75 2.47 9.07
C TYR A 78 -6.36 2.95 10.46
N GLU A 79 -6.55 2.08 11.46
CA GLU A 79 -6.09 2.31 12.83
C GLU A 79 -5.18 1.14 13.24
N ILE A 80 -4.03 1.48 13.83
CA ILE A 80 -3.07 0.53 14.39
C ILE A 80 -3.33 0.49 15.89
N LEU A 81 -3.85 -0.63 16.39
CA LEU A 81 -3.99 -0.88 17.82
C LEU A 81 -2.67 -1.43 18.36
N LYS A 82 -2.11 -0.73 19.34
CA LYS A 82 -0.90 -1.12 20.08
C LYS A 82 -1.24 -1.87 21.36
#